data_AF-A0A815WWC2-F1
#
_entry.id   AF-A0A815WWC2-F1
#
_cell.length_a   1.000
_cell.length_b   1.000
_cell.length_c   1.000
_cell.angle_alpha   90.00
_cell.angle_beta   90.00
_cell.angle_gamma   90.00
#
_symmetry.space_group_name_H-M   'P 1'
#
loop_
_entity.id
_entity.type
_entity.pdbx_description
1 polymer ?
#
loop_
_entity_poly.entity_id
_entity_poly.type
_entity_poly.pdbx_seq_one_letter_code
_entity_poly.pdbx_strand_id
1 'polypeptide(L)' 'RSERSFFFKSTTLPPGTQVDHMQSQLTDDGQLKIEAPFVEPKEAPKSIEGQKQ' A
#
# COMPACT_ATOMS: atom_id res chain seq x y z
N ARG A 1 -12.60 -31.68 17.41
CA ARG A 1 -12.41 -31.42 15.96
C ARG A 1 -11.99 -29.95 15.85
N SER A 2 -10.71 -29.63 15.62
CA SER A 2 -10.30 -28.23 15.45
C SER A 2 -10.91 -27.70 14.17
N GLU A 3 -11.73 -26.66 14.27
CA GLU A 3 -12.23 -25.93 13.11
C GLU A 3 -11.08 -25.15 12.48
N ARG A 4 -10.81 -25.40 11.21
CA ARG A 4 -9.76 -24.70 10.47
C ARG A 4 -10.38 -23.41 9.90
N SER A 5 -10.08 -22.28 10.53
CA SER A 5 -10.48 -20.96 10.04
C SER A 5 -9.46 -20.43 9.02
N PHE A 6 -9.93 -19.84 7.94
CA PHE A 6 -9.10 -19.11 6.96
C PHE A 6 -9.38 -17.61 7.10
N PHE A 7 -8.32 -16.80 7.03
CA PHE A 7 -8.43 -15.34 7.09
C PHE A 7 -8.04 -14.74 5.74
N PHE A 8 -8.84 -13.80 5.24
CA PHE A 8 -8.58 -13.07 4.01
C PHE A 8 -8.81 -11.58 4.23
N LYS A 9 -7.85 -10.74 3.81
CA LYS A 9 -7.94 -9.28 3.85
C LYS A 9 -7.29 -8.71 2.60
N SER A 10 -7.96 -7.76 1.96
CA SER A 10 -7.43 -6.98 0.84
C SER A 10 -7.41 -5.49 1.19
N THR A 11 -6.47 -4.76 0.60
CA THR A 11 -6.38 -3.31 0.74
C THR A 11 -5.74 -2.70 -0.50
N THR A 12 -6.00 -1.44 -0.78
CA THR A 12 -5.41 -0.68 -1.88
C THR A 12 -4.27 0.17 -1.34
N LEU A 13 -3.10 0.07 -1.98
CA LEU A 13 -1.93 0.83 -1.55
C LEU A 13 -1.98 2.27 -2.09
N PRO A 14 -1.54 3.27 -1.30
CA PRO A 14 -1.39 4.62 -1.79
C PRO A 14 -0.43 4.72 -2.98
N PRO A 15 -0.65 5.65 -3.93
CA PRO A 15 0.35 5.99 -4.96
C PRO A 15 1.65 6.44 -4.29
N GLY A 16 2.79 5.94 -4.76
CA GLY A 16 4.11 6.21 -4.15
C GLY A 16 4.62 5.13 -3.20
N THR A 17 3.78 4.14 -2.88
CA THR A 17 4.23 2.93 -2.18
C THR A 17 5.23 2.15 -3.04
N GLN A 18 6.40 1.85 -2.49
CA GLN A 18 7.46 1.11 -3.18
C GLN A 18 7.22 -0.40 -3.05
N VAL A 19 6.39 -0.96 -3.94
CA VAL A 19 5.94 -2.36 -3.88
C VAL A 19 7.10 -3.35 -3.96
N ASP A 20 8.12 -3.07 -4.76
CA ASP A 20 9.32 -3.92 -4.89
C ASP A 20 10.14 -4.05 -3.60
N HIS A 21 9.92 -3.13 -2.65
CA HIS A 21 10.58 -3.09 -1.34
C HIS A 21 9.64 -3.43 -0.18
N MET A 22 8.49 -4.06 -0.48
CA MET A 22 7.56 -4.51 0.56
C MET A 22 8.11 -5.71 1.32
N GLN A 23 7.88 -5.72 2.63
CA GLN A 23 8.27 -6.79 3.54
C GLN A 23 7.07 -7.23 4.38
N SER A 24 7.07 -8.49 4.78
CA SER A 24 6.07 -9.03 5.70
C SER A 24 6.72 -9.91 6.76
N GLN A 25 6.18 -9.84 7.97
CA GLN A 25 6.63 -10.65 9.10
C GLN A 25 5.44 -10.97 10.01
N LEU A 26 5.45 -12.17 10.59
CA LEU A 26 4.58 -12.53 11.70
C LEU A 26 5.33 -12.16 12.98
N THR A 27 4.74 -11.28 13.79
CA THR A 27 5.32 -10.86 15.07
C THR A 27 5.11 -11.93 16.13
N ASP A 28 5.88 -11.87 17.22
CA ASP A 28 5.81 -12.84 18.33
C ASP A 28 4.45 -12.82 19.07
N ASP A 29 3.72 -11.72 19.00
CA ASP A 29 2.36 -11.58 19.51
C ASP A 29 1.28 -12.05 18.50
N GLY A 30 1.70 -12.64 17.38
CA GLY A 30 0.81 -13.29 16.42
C GLY A 30 0.15 -12.35 15.42
N GLN A 31 0.67 -11.13 15.22
CA GLN A 31 0.15 -10.18 14.23
C GLN A 31 0.92 -10.26 12.90
N LEU A 32 0.19 -10.30 11.79
CA LEU A 32 0.80 -10.16 10.47
C LEU A 32 1.09 -8.67 10.20
N LYS A 33 2.36 -8.29 10.20
CA LYS A 33 2.82 -6.95 9.84
C LYS A 33 3.28 -6.94 8.38
N ILE A 34 2.76 -6.01 7.58
CA ILE A 34 3.16 -5.77 6.19
C ILE A 34 3.61 -4.31 6.11
N GLU A 35 4.84 -4.07 5.65
CA GLU A 35 5.44 -2.74 5.57
C GLU A 35 6.10 -2.51 4.22
N ALA A 36 6.07 -1.26 3.75
CA ALA A 36 6.74 -0.85 2.52
C ALA A 36 7.17 0.62 2.66
N PRO A 37 8.32 1.01 2.10
CA PRO A 37 8.69 2.41 2.01
C PRO A 37 7.66 3.21 1.19
N PHE A 38 7.45 4.46 1.59
CA PHE A 38 6.57 5.39 0.88
C PHE A 38 7.40 6.57 0.38
N VAL A 39 7.29 6.85 -0.92
CA VAL A 39 7.85 8.05 -1.53
C VAL A 39 6.69 8.91 -1.98
N GLU A 40 6.59 10.11 -1.40
CA GLU A 40 5.54 11.05 -1.76
C GLU A 40 5.63 11.36 -3.26
N PRO A 41 4.58 11.08 -4.05
CA PRO A 41 4.58 11.41 -5.46
C PRO A 41 4.77 12.92 -5.60
N LYS A 42 5.81 13.34 -6.34
CA LYS A 42 5.93 14.75 -6.73
C LYS A 42 4.69 15.09 -7.54
N GLU A 43 3.88 16.02 -7.06
CA GLU A 43 2.72 16.51 -7.81
C GLU A 43 3.21 16.89 -9.21
N ALA A 44 2.71 16.19 -10.24
CA ALA A 44 2.87 16.68 -11.59
C ALA A 44 2.23 18.08 -11.61
N PRO A 45 2.92 19.11 -12.16
CA PRO A 45 2.30 20.42 -12.28
C PRO A 45 0.98 20.22 -12.99
N LYS A 46 -0.13 20.55 -12.31
CA LYS A 46 -1.47 20.56 -12.91
C LYS A 46 -1.33 21.41 -14.17
N SER A 47 -1.44 20.79 -15.35
CA SER A 47 -1.53 21.55 -16.60
C SER A 47 -2.68 22.52 -16.44
N ILE A 48 -2.35 23.80 -16.28
CA ILE A 48 -3.30 24.89 -16.33
C ILE A 48 -3.71 24.94 -17.79
N GLU A 49 -4.76 24.20 -18.16
CA GLU A 49 -5.42 24.32 -19.47
C GLU A 49 -6.15 25.68 -19.48
N GLY A 50 -5.37 26.73 -19.67
CA GLY A 50 -5.83 28.06 -19.96
C GLY A 50 -5.86 28.28 -21.47
N GLN A 51 -7.05 28.59 -21.97
CA GLN A 51 -7.30 29.53 -23.07
C GLN A 51 -7.04 29.06 -24.52
N LYS A 52 -8.14 28.68 -25.19
CA LYS A 52 -8.43 28.94 -26.61
C LYS A 52 -9.95 28.80 -26.79
N GLN A 53 -10.71 29.64 -27.49
CA GLN A 53 -10.50 30.87 -28.24
C GLN A 53 -11.88 31.52 -28.42
#